data_AF-A0A131YZI6-F1
#
_entry.id   AF-A0A131YZI6-F1
#
_cell.length_a   1.000
_cell.length_b   1.000
_cell.length_c   1.000
_cell.angle_alpha   90.00
_cell.angle_beta   90.00
_cell.angle_gamma   90.00
#
_symmetry.space_group_name_H-M   'P 1'
#
loop_
_entity.id
_entity.type
_entity.pdbx_description
1 polymer ?
#
loop_
_entity_poly.entity_id
_entity_poly.type
_entity_poly.pdbx_seq_one_letter_code
_entity_poly.pdbx_strand_id
1 'polypeptide(L)'
;MIKDCGGQWVILGHSERRHIFKEDDQLIGAKIKHALATGLNVIACIGELLEDREAGRTEEVCFRQVKSIAANVTDWNKVILAYEPVWAIGTGKTATPDQAQEVHSKVRNWLATNVSPDVAAKVRMQYGGSVNAGNCRELGRKPDIDGFLVGGASLKPEFVQIINALQG
;
A
#
# COMPACT_ATOMS: atom_id res chain seq x y z
N MET A 1 3.13 -14.02 19.29
CA MET A 1 3.04 -15.11 18.30
C MET A 1 3.83 -14.83 17.02
N ILE A 2 3.45 -13.87 16.16
CA ILE A 2 4.17 -13.63 14.87
C ILE A 2 5.68 -13.44 15.08
N LYS A 3 6.07 -12.59 16.04
CA LYS A 3 7.48 -12.37 16.41
C LYS A 3 8.15 -13.61 17.00
N ASP A 4 7.43 -14.37 17.82
CA ASP A 4 7.95 -15.58 18.46
C ASP A 4 8.28 -16.65 17.40
N CYS A 5 7.55 -16.64 16.26
CA CYS A 5 7.85 -17.45 15.08
C CYS A 5 8.91 -16.84 14.15
N GLY A 6 9.56 -15.74 14.53
CA GLY A 6 10.58 -15.05 13.73
C GLY A 6 10.04 -14.08 12.67
N GLY A 7 8.72 -13.90 12.56
CA GLY A 7 8.10 -12.94 11.66
C GLY A 7 8.36 -11.49 12.09
N GLN A 8 8.69 -10.63 11.13
CA GLN A 8 9.04 -9.22 11.38
C GLN A 8 8.00 -8.22 10.86
N TRP A 9 7.17 -8.63 9.91
CA TRP A 9 6.20 -7.77 9.21
C TRP A 9 4.79 -8.32 9.34
N VAL A 10 3.81 -7.43 9.32
CA VAL A 10 2.38 -7.76 9.21
C VAL A 10 1.70 -6.87 8.17
N ILE A 11 0.85 -7.47 7.34
CA ILE A 11 -0.02 -6.73 6.41
C ILE A 11 -1.32 -6.40 7.16
N LEU A 12 -1.69 -5.13 7.18
CA LEU A 12 -2.89 -4.64 7.86
C LEU A 12 -3.72 -3.77 6.92
N GLY A 13 -5.04 -3.97 6.98
CA GLY A 13 -5.97 -3.22 6.13
C GLY A 13 -5.99 -3.63 4.66
N HIS A 14 -5.49 -4.83 4.32
CA HIS A 14 -5.63 -5.40 2.97
C HIS A 14 -7.09 -5.33 2.51
N SER A 15 -7.31 -5.00 1.25
CA SER A 15 -8.65 -4.79 0.66
C SER A 15 -9.65 -5.94 0.97
N GLU A 16 -9.23 -7.20 0.90
CA GLU A 16 -10.07 -8.34 1.28
C GLU A 16 -10.54 -8.29 2.74
N ARG A 17 -9.67 -7.87 3.67
CA ARG A 17 -10.03 -7.71 5.08
C ARG A 17 -11.04 -6.59 5.29
N ARG A 18 -10.92 -5.50 4.53
CA ARG A 18 -11.87 -4.38 4.55
C ARG A 18 -13.23 -4.78 3.97
N HIS A 19 -13.24 -5.43 2.81
CA HIS A 19 -14.47 -5.61 2.04
C HIS A 19 -15.17 -6.94 2.30
N ILE A 20 -14.44 -8.02 2.61
CA ILE A 20 -15.02 -9.33 2.93
C ILE A 20 -15.25 -9.45 4.43
N PHE A 21 -14.21 -9.18 5.23
CA PHE A 21 -14.26 -9.32 6.69
C PHE A 21 -14.76 -8.06 7.42
N LYS A 22 -15.07 -6.99 6.68
CA LYS A 22 -15.65 -5.74 7.20
C LYS A 22 -14.80 -5.05 8.26
N GLU A 23 -13.47 -5.14 8.13
CA GLU A 23 -12.57 -4.39 9.00
C GLU A 23 -12.59 -2.90 8.62
N ASP A 24 -13.09 -2.07 9.53
CA ASP A 24 -13.16 -0.62 9.35
C ASP A 24 -11.82 0.08 9.65
N ASP A 25 -11.77 1.38 9.36
CA ASP A 25 -10.57 2.19 9.56
C ASP A 25 -10.15 2.29 11.03
N GLN A 26 -11.10 2.23 11.97
CA GLN A 26 -10.83 2.34 13.40
C GLN A 26 -10.15 1.06 13.90
N LEU A 27 -10.68 -0.10 13.55
CA LEU A 27 -10.10 -1.40 13.87
C LEU A 27 -8.71 -1.55 13.25
N ILE A 28 -8.55 -1.15 11.99
CA ILE A 28 -7.24 -1.21 11.31
C ILE A 28 -6.23 -0.29 12.00
N GLY A 29 -6.62 0.95 12.33
CA GLY A 29 -5.78 1.86 13.10
C GLY A 29 -5.34 1.27 14.45
N ALA A 30 -6.28 0.67 15.19
CA ALA A 30 -5.98 0.00 16.46
C ALA A 30 -4.98 -1.17 16.30
N LYS A 31 -5.13 -1.97 15.23
CA LYS A 31 -4.19 -3.05 14.91
C LYS A 31 -2.80 -2.53 14.56
N ILE A 32 -2.71 -1.44 13.80
CA ILE A 32 -1.44 -0.80 13.44
C ILE A 32 -0.71 -0.33 14.70
N LYS A 33 -1.42 0.39 15.57
CA LYS A 33 -0.88 0.85 16.85
C LYS A 33 -0.34 -0.33 17.68
N HIS A 34 -1.11 -1.41 17.79
CA HIS A 34 -0.70 -2.60 18.54
C HIS A 34 0.51 -3.31 17.91
N ALA A 35 0.53 -3.48 16.58
CA ALA A 35 1.65 -4.10 15.87
C ALA A 35 2.96 -3.33 16.08
N LEU A 36 2.92 -2.00 15.93
CA LEU A 36 4.10 -1.15 16.16
C LEU A 36 4.57 -1.20 17.61
N ALA A 37 3.64 -1.14 18.59
CA ALA A 37 3.96 -1.21 20.01
C ALA A 37 4.59 -2.55 20.42
N THR A 38 4.23 -3.64 19.73
CA THR A 38 4.84 -4.97 19.95
C THR A 38 6.14 -5.16 19.18
N GLY A 39 6.54 -4.17 18.36
CA GLY A 39 7.79 -4.17 17.60
C GLY A 39 7.73 -4.94 16.28
N LEU A 40 6.55 -5.15 15.72
CA LEU A 40 6.39 -5.55 14.32
C LEU A 40 6.51 -4.31 13.42
N ASN A 41 6.96 -4.53 12.19
CA ASN A 41 6.82 -3.59 11.10
C ASN A 41 5.48 -3.80 10.40
N VAL A 42 4.94 -2.77 9.75
CA VAL A 42 3.59 -2.77 9.17
C VAL A 42 3.64 -2.43 7.69
N ILE A 43 2.98 -3.25 6.86
CA ILE A 43 2.55 -2.88 5.52
C ILE A 43 1.06 -2.52 5.65
N ALA A 44 0.74 -1.23 5.57
CA ALA A 44 -0.62 -0.72 5.73
C ALA A 44 -1.25 -0.47 4.36
N CYS A 45 -2.32 -1.20 4.05
CA CYS A 45 -2.98 -1.11 2.75
C CYS A 45 -4.11 -0.06 2.74
N ILE A 46 -4.17 0.66 1.63
CA ILE A 46 -5.20 1.66 1.29
C ILE A 46 -5.65 1.45 -0.15
N GLY A 47 -6.85 1.88 -0.48
CA GLY A 47 -7.39 1.70 -1.83
C GLY A 47 -8.87 1.95 -1.91
N GLU A 48 -9.31 2.33 -3.11
CA GLU A 48 -10.69 2.59 -3.47
C GLU A 48 -11.31 1.44 -4.28
N LEU A 49 -12.64 1.31 -4.18
CA LEU A 49 -13.40 0.40 -5.03
C LEU A 49 -13.60 0.99 -6.44
N LEU A 50 -14.06 0.16 -7.39
CA LEU A 50 -14.32 0.62 -8.76
C LEU A 50 -15.32 1.77 -8.77
N GLU A 51 -16.39 1.65 -7.98
CA GLU A 51 -17.48 2.63 -7.88
C GLU A 51 -17.01 3.96 -7.28
N ASP A 52 -15.98 3.93 -6.44
CA ASP A 52 -15.35 5.14 -5.91
C ASP A 52 -14.50 5.81 -6.97
N ARG A 53 -13.73 5.05 -7.75
CA ARG A 53 -12.93 5.61 -8.83
C ARG A 53 -13.80 6.22 -9.94
N GLU A 54 -14.83 5.50 -10.38
CA GLU A 54 -15.77 5.97 -11.41
C GLU A 54 -16.54 7.22 -10.97
N ALA A 55 -16.73 7.41 -9.67
CA ALA A 55 -17.35 8.59 -9.11
C ALA A 55 -16.36 9.71 -8.71
N GLY A 56 -15.07 9.57 -9.02
CA GLY A 56 -14.05 10.58 -8.70
C GLY A 56 -13.70 10.69 -7.21
N ARG A 57 -13.99 9.66 -6.41
CA ARG A 57 -13.77 9.62 -4.95
C ARG A 57 -12.46 8.93 -4.52
N THR A 58 -11.57 8.60 -5.46
CA THR A 58 -10.28 7.95 -5.12
C THR A 58 -9.52 8.68 -4.02
N GLU A 59 -9.36 10.00 -4.14
CA GLU A 59 -8.66 10.81 -3.13
C GLU A 59 -9.37 10.80 -1.78
N GLU A 60 -10.69 10.98 -1.77
CA GLU A 60 -11.50 10.96 -0.56
C GLU A 60 -11.29 9.66 0.22
N VAL A 61 -11.39 8.52 -0.47
CA VAL A 61 -11.24 7.20 0.14
C VAL A 61 -9.82 6.98 0.63
N CYS A 62 -8.80 7.23 -0.20
CA CYS A 62 -7.41 7.04 0.17
C CYS A 62 -7.01 7.97 1.33
N PHE A 63 -7.37 9.25 1.29
CA PHE A 63 -7.01 10.20 2.35
C PHE A 63 -7.70 9.90 3.67
N ARG A 64 -8.97 9.46 3.65
CA ARG A 64 -9.66 8.98 4.86
C ARG A 64 -8.90 7.82 5.51
N GLN A 65 -8.50 6.82 4.71
CA GLN A 65 -7.78 5.65 5.22
C GLN A 65 -6.38 6.02 5.72
N VAL A 66 -5.62 6.82 4.96
CA VAL A 66 -4.29 7.32 5.35
C VAL A 66 -4.37 8.14 6.63
N LYS A 67 -5.39 8.99 6.78
CA LYS A 67 -5.62 9.77 8.02
C LYS A 67 -5.80 8.86 9.24
N SER A 68 -6.58 7.77 9.11
CA SER A 68 -6.74 6.82 10.21
C SER A 68 -5.42 6.10 10.55
N ILE A 69 -4.65 5.72 9.52
CA ILE A 69 -3.33 5.12 9.71
C ILE A 69 -2.39 6.10 10.43
N ALA A 70 -2.27 7.33 9.92
CA ALA A 70 -1.37 8.34 10.46
C ALA A 70 -1.66 8.68 11.92
N ALA A 71 -2.93 8.68 12.33
CA ALA A 71 -3.33 8.90 13.73
C ALA A 71 -2.85 7.79 14.69
N ASN A 72 -2.42 6.64 14.18
CA ASN A 72 -2.02 5.46 14.95
C ASN A 72 -0.56 5.05 14.77
N VAL A 73 0.18 5.70 13.86
CA VAL A 73 1.59 5.45 13.61
C VAL A 73 2.45 6.31 14.52
N THR A 74 3.29 5.69 15.34
CA THR A 74 4.26 6.37 16.21
C THR A 74 5.66 6.45 15.61
N ASP A 75 5.99 5.55 14.67
CA ASP A 75 7.29 5.47 14.00
C ASP A 75 7.10 5.07 12.53
N TRP A 76 7.22 6.05 11.63
CA TRP A 76 7.06 5.85 10.20
C TRP A 76 8.19 5.03 9.57
N ASN A 77 9.34 4.86 10.23
CA ASN A 77 10.42 4.00 9.70
C ASN A 77 10.02 2.52 9.65
N LYS A 78 9.01 2.14 10.44
CA LYS A 78 8.47 0.78 10.52
C LYS A 78 7.22 0.58 9.67
N VAL A 79 6.83 1.58 8.87
CA VAL A 79 5.61 1.54 8.07
C VAL A 79 5.95 1.63 6.59
N ILE A 80 5.26 0.79 5.81
CA ILE A 80 5.15 0.89 4.36
C ILE A 80 3.67 1.11 4.06
N LEU A 81 3.35 2.01 3.13
CA LEU A 81 2.01 2.13 2.59
C LEU A 81 1.91 1.31 1.30
N ALA A 82 0.87 0.51 1.16
CA ALA A 82 0.55 -0.19 -0.07
C ALA A 82 -0.75 0.36 -0.66
N TYR A 83 -0.66 1.01 -1.81
CA TYR A 83 -1.83 1.46 -2.55
C TYR A 83 -2.36 0.33 -3.45
N GLU A 84 -3.57 -0.10 -3.15
CA GLU A 84 -4.27 -1.23 -3.76
C GLU A 84 -5.51 -0.71 -4.50
N PRO A 85 -5.42 -0.32 -5.79
CA PRO A 85 -6.63 -0.06 -6.58
C PRO A 85 -7.45 -1.34 -6.63
N VAL A 86 -8.51 -1.46 -5.80
CA VAL A 86 -9.18 -2.74 -5.53
C VAL A 86 -9.77 -3.34 -6.80
N TRP A 87 -10.20 -2.48 -7.72
CA TRP A 87 -10.70 -2.82 -9.04
C TRP A 87 -9.66 -3.46 -9.99
N ALA A 88 -8.37 -3.38 -9.65
CA ALA A 88 -7.24 -3.94 -10.41
C ALA A 88 -6.56 -5.14 -9.71
N ILE A 89 -7.18 -5.70 -8.65
CA ILE A 89 -6.66 -6.87 -7.93
C ILE A 89 -7.35 -8.13 -8.44
N GLY A 90 -6.60 -9.03 -9.08
CA GLY A 90 -7.14 -10.33 -9.52
C GLY A 90 -8.20 -10.28 -10.63
N THR A 91 -8.51 -9.09 -11.16
CA THR A 91 -9.55 -8.88 -12.20
C THR A 91 -9.01 -8.96 -13.62
N GLY A 92 -7.69 -9.03 -13.81
CA GLY A 92 -7.03 -8.89 -15.11
C GLY A 92 -7.02 -7.46 -15.66
N LYS A 93 -7.74 -6.52 -15.03
CA LYS A 93 -7.58 -5.08 -15.25
C LYS A 93 -6.37 -4.62 -14.43
N THR A 94 -5.55 -3.76 -15.03
CA THR A 94 -4.37 -3.20 -14.39
C THR A 94 -4.46 -1.68 -14.47
N ALA A 95 -4.27 -0.98 -13.35
CA ALA A 95 -4.11 0.45 -13.39
C ALA A 95 -2.89 0.79 -14.26
N THR A 96 -3.04 1.75 -15.16
CA THR A 96 -1.89 2.22 -15.94
C THR A 96 -0.82 2.78 -14.98
N PRO A 97 0.46 2.74 -15.36
CA PRO A 97 1.51 3.31 -14.51
C PRO A 97 1.30 4.78 -14.18
N ASP A 98 0.68 5.56 -15.07
CA ASP A 98 0.31 6.96 -14.80
C ASP A 98 -0.80 7.09 -13.75
N GLN A 99 -1.83 6.24 -13.81
CA GLN A 99 -2.88 6.20 -12.78
C GLN A 99 -2.34 5.79 -11.41
N ALA A 100 -1.39 4.85 -11.37
CA ALA A 100 -0.73 4.46 -10.13
C ALA A 100 0.11 5.61 -9.57
N GLN A 101 0.93 6.23 -10.42
CA GLN A 101 1.76 7.39 -10.08
C GLN A 101 0.94 8.57 -9.57
N GLU A 102 -0.20 8.86 -10.21
CA GLU A 102 -1.10 9.95 -9.80
C GLU A 102 -1.55 9.79 -8.35
N VAL A 103 -2.04 8.61 -7.97
CA VAL A 103 -2.54 8.36 -6.60
C VAL A 103 -1.40 8.33 -5.59
N HIS A 104 -0.26 7.73 -5.92
CA HIS A 104 0.93 7.74 -5.07
C HIS A 104 1.39 9.17 -4.76
N SER A 105 1.52 10.01 -5.78
CA SER A 105 1.93 11.41 -5.63
C SER A 105 0.95 12.21 -4.77
N LYS A 106 -0.37 12.02 -4.97
CA LYS A 106 -1.41 12.65 -4.15
C LYS A 106 -1.34 12.25 -2.68
N VAL A 107 -1.14 10.96 -2.40
CA VAL A 107 -0.98 10.47 -1.02
C VAL A 107 0.33 10.96 -0.40
N ARG A 108 1.44 11.00 -1.14
CA ARG A 108 2.70 11.54 -0.65
C ARG A 108 2.58 13.04 -0.31
N ASN A 109 1.90 13.82 -1.14
CA ASN A 109 1.59 15.23 -0.87
C ASN A 109 0.68 15.40 0.35
N TRP A 110 -0.29 14.51 0.52
CA TRP A 110 -1.13 14.48 1.71
C TRP A 110 -0.29 14.26 2.97
N LEU A 111 0.64 13.30 2.96
CA LEU A 111 1.56 13.05 4.08
C LEU A 111 2.48 14.23 4.36
N ALA A 112 2.99 14.89 3.31
CA ALA A 112 3.88 16.04 3.47
C ALA A 112 3.19 17.18 4.21
N THR A 113 1.89 17.37 3.92
CA THR A 113 1.05 18.43 4.49
C THR A 113 0.54 18.08 5.89
N ASN A 114 0.11 16.83 6.11
CA ASN A 114 -0.65 16.44 7.30
C ASN A 114 0.17 15.67 8.34
N VAL A 115 1.36 15.19 7.98
CA VAL A 115 2.27 14.47 8.89
C VAL A 115 3.59 15.24 9.00
N SER A 116 4.41 15.19 7.96
CA SER A 116 5.58 16.06 7.79
C SER A 116 6.23 15.82 6.41
N PRO A 117 6.96 16.81 5.87
CA PRO A 117 7.77 16.62 4.67
C PRO A 117 8.80 15.49 4.79
N ASP A 118 9.39 15.30 5.98
CA ASP A 118 10.38 14.24 6.24
C ASP A 118 9.75 12.83 6.14
N VAL A 119 8.54 12.65 6.69
CA VAL A 119 7.81 11.38 6.58
C VAL A 119 7.45 11.12 5.11
N ALA A 120 6.93 12.12 4.41
CA ALA A 120 6.57 11.98 3.00
C ALA A 120 7.76 11.60 2.12
N ALA A 121 8.96 12.13 2.39
CA ALA A 121 10.17 11.83 1.63
C ALA A 121 10.73 10.42 1.90
N LYS A 122 10.51 9.86 3.10
CA LYS A 122 11.12 8.59 3.54
C LYS A 122 10.19 7.39 3.50
N VAL A 123 8.88 7.60 3.63
CA VAL A 123 7.93 6.48 3.62
C VAL A 123 7.98 5.80 2.26
N ARG A 124 8.05 4.47 2.29
CA ARG A 124 7.95 3.66 1.07
C ARG A 124 6.47 3.49 0.73
N MET A 125 6.14 3.78 -0.51
CA MET A 125 4.83 3.62 -1.11
C MET A 125 4.88 2.54 -2.19
N GLN A 126 4.29 1.39 -1.89
CA GLN A 126 4.20 0.26 -2.79
C GLN A 126 2.91 0.30 -3.62
N TYR A 127 3.00 -0.14 -4.86
CA TYR A 127 1.82 -0.44 -5.67
C TYR A 127 1.39 -1.90 -5.44
N GLY A 128 0.14 -2.11 -5.03
CA GLY A 128 -0.45 -3.40 -4.69
C GLY A 128 -1.51 -3.92 -5.67
N GLY A 129 -1.63 -3.30 -6.86
CA GLY A 129 -2.47 -3.83 -7.93
C GLY A 129 -1.81 -5.00 -8.69
N SER A 130 -2.34 -5.33 -9.88
CA SER A 130 -1.77 -6.38 -10.73
C SER A 130 -0.34 -6.04 -11.20
N VAL A 131 0.66 -6.77 -10.68
CA VAL A 131 2.08 -6.69 -11.07
C VAL A 131 2.56 -8.04 -11.58
N ASN A 132 3.29 -8.02 -12.69
CA ASN A 132 3.92 -9.19 -13.31
C ASN A 132 5.24 -8.80 -13.99
N ALA A 133 5.96 -9.78 -14.55
CA ALA A 133 7.22 -9.53 -15.25
C ALA A 133 7.10 -8.52 -16.40
N GLY A 134 5.96 -8.46 -17.08
CA GLY A 134 5.73 -7.60 -18.24
C GLY A 134 5.56 -6.12 -17.89
N ASN A 135 5.06 -5.77 -16.70
CA ASN A 135 4.74 -4.39 -16.33
C ASN A 135 5.59 -3.80 -15.19
N CYS A 136 6.29 -4.65 -14.42
CA CYS A 136 7.01 -4.21 -13.21
C CYS A 136 8.05 -3.11 -13.47
N ARG A 137 8.75 -3.15 -14.60
CA ARG A 137 9.77 -2.12 -14.94
C ARG A 137 9.16 -0.76 -15.24
N GLU A 138 7.98 -0.72 -15.87
CA GLU A 138 7.34 0.55 -16.20
C GLU A 138 6.74 1.19 -14.95
N LEU A 139 6.08 0.39 -14.10
CA LEU A 139 5.60 0.84 -12.79
C LEU A 139 6.76 1.30 -11.89
N GLY A 140 7.85 0.54 -11.86
CA GLY A 140 9.01 0.84 -11.02
C GLY A 140 9.82 2.07 -11.44
N ARG A 141 9.58 2.63 -12.63
CA ARG A 141 10.18 3.90 -13.09
C ARG A 141 9.41 5.13 -12.62
N LYS A 142 8.23 4.94 -12.01
CA LYS A 142 7.41 6.05 -11.55
C LYS A 142 7.98 6.63 -10.25
N PRO A 143 8.15 7.96 -10.16
CA PRO A 143 8.96 8.58 -9.10
C PRO A 143 8.38 8.41 -7.69
N ASP A 144 7.08 8.17 -7.55
CA ASP A 144 6.43 7.97 -6.24
C ASP A 144 6.10 6.49 -5.95
N ILE A 145 6.51 5.55 -6.81
CA ILE A 145 6.32 4.11 -6.62
C ILE A 145 7.64 3.47 -6.16
N ASP A 146 7.72 3.13 -4.87
CA ASP A 146 8.93 2.65 -4.20
C ASP A 146 9.04 1.11 -4.15
N GLY A 147 8.12 0.39 -4.81
CA GLY A 147 8.02 -1.06 -4.70
C GLY A 147 6.65 -1.62 -5.02
N PHE A 148 6.50 -2.91 -4.75
CA PHE A 148 5.29 -3.67 -5.04
C PHE A 148 4.86 -4.51 -3.85
N LEU A 149 3.54 -4.62 -3.65
CA LEU A 149 2.93 -5.68 -2.85
C LEU A 149 2.31 -6.69 -3.83
N VAL A 150 3.03 -7.78 -4.10
CA VAL A 150 2.69 -8.70 -5.20
C VAL A 150 1.81 -9.84 -4.71
N GLY A 151 0.62 -9.98 -5.30
CA GLY A 151 -0.28 -11.10 -5.06
C GLY A 151 0.13 -12.38 -5.80
N GLY A 152 -0.68 -12.85 -6.74
CA GLY A 152 -0.50 -14.16 -7.38
C GLY A 152 0.84 -14.38 -8.09
N ALA A 153 1.51 -13.33 -8.58
CA ALA A 153 2.84 -13.47 -9.20
C ALA A 153 3.95 -13.79 -8.18
N SER A 154 3.73 -13.55 -6.87
CA SER A 154 4.67 -13.94 -5.80
C SER A 154 4.83 -15.46 -5.65
N LEU A 155 3.87 -16.23 -6.16
CA LEU A 155 3.86 -17.69 -6.12
C LEU A 155 4.53 -18.32 -7.36
N LYS A 156 5.16 -17.51 -8.21
CA LYS A 156 5.70 -17.93 -9.50
C LYS A 156 7.18 -17.54 -9.64
N PRO A 157 7.95 -18.23 -10.50
CA PRO A 157 9.36 -17.86 -10.77
C PRO A 157 9.55 -16.42 -11.26
N GLU A 158 8.53 -15.83 -11.91
CA GLU A 158 8.58 -14.44 -12.38
C GLU A 158 8.73 -13.42 -11.24
N PHE A 159 8.45 -13.78 -9.99
CA PHE A 159 8.63 -12.89 -8.85
C PHE A 159 10.06 -12.36 -8.72
N VAL A 160 11.07 -13.17 -9.07
CA VAL A 160 12.47 -12.74 -9.10
C VAL A 160 12.70 -11.61 -10.11
N GLN A 161 12.00 -11.63 -11.25
CA GLN A 161 12.09 -10.56 -12.24
C GLN A 161 11.48 -9.26 -11.70
N ILE A 162 10.39 -9.36 -10.94
CA ILE A 162 9.75 -8.20 -10.30
C ILE A 162 10.68 -7.59 -9.24
N ILE A 163 11.37 -8.42 -8.44
CA ILE A 163 12.38 -7.94 -7.47
C ILE A 163 13.49 -7.17 -8.18
N ASN A 164 13.96 -7.66 -9.33
CA ASN A 164 15.03 -7.06 -10.12
C ASN A 164 14.57 -5.87 -10.99
N ALA A 165 13.29 -5.50 -10.95
CA ALA A 165 12.75 -4.41 -11.77
C ALA A 165 13.21 -3.03 -11.31
N LEU A 166 13.48 -2.88 -10.00
CA LEU A 166 13.94 -1.65 -9.36
C LEU A 166 15.46 -1.55 -9.19
N GLN A 167 16.19 -2.59 -9.62
CA GLN A 167 17.65 -2.58 -9.68
C GLN A 167 18.05 -2.06 -11.08
N GLY A 168 18.32 -0.76 -11.18
CA GLY A 168 18.70 -0.11 -12.43
C GLY A 168 18.95 1.38 -12.26
#